data_AF-A0A7C6U1R9-F1
#
_entry.id   AF-A0A7C6U1R9-F1
#
_cell.length_a   1.000
_cell.length_b   1.000
_cell.length_c   1.000
_cell.angle_alpha   90.00
_cell.angle_beta   90.00
_cell.angle_gamma   90.00
#
_symmetry.space_group_name_H-M   'P 1'
#
loop_
_entity.id
_entity.type
_entity.pdbx_description
1 polymer ?
#
loop_
_entity_poly.entity_id
_entity_poly.type
_entity_poly.pdbx_seq_one_letter_code
_entity_poly.pdbx_strand_id
1 'polypeptide(L)'
;MLSNVQTLVILYLYAWLFKDTNLSFLVLLAAVILIALFHSMVGFLLVYRAKGFTEMLMGLLAYSFIFIFPVIFEHVGLVQGGLVRYILYLLPTRASLVLINAAAGGMETSEVLLAAVYLVALSAVLLHFVLKKFNEFALKESGV
;
A
#
# COMPACT_ATOMS: atom_id res chain seq x y z
N MET A 1 -9.34 1.20 -9.44
CA MET A 1 -10.34 1.70 -8.47
C MET A 1 -11.54 0.75 -8.38
N LEU A 2 -12.32 0.56 -9.46
CA LEU A 2 -13.50 -0.33 -9.44
C LEU A 2 -13.20 -1.78 -8.99
N SER A 3 -12.13 -2.37 -9.53
CA SER A 3 -11.71 -3.73 -9.15
C SER A 3 -11.34 -3.86 -7.66
N ASN A 4 -10.69 -2.86 -7.06
CA ASN A 4 -10.32 -2.90 -5.64
C ASN A 4 -11.56 -2.85 -4.73
N VAL A 5 -12.56 -2.04 -5.10
CA VAL A 5 -13.83 -1.96 -4.36
C VAL A 5 -14.60 -3.27 -4.48
N GLN A 6 -14.61 -3.90 -5.66
CA GLN A 6 -15.22 -5.22 -5.85
C GLN A 6 -14.54 -6.29 -4.98
N THR A 7 -13.21 -6.35 -4.98
CA THR A 7 -12.45 -7.25 -4.11
C THR A 7 -12.75 -6.99 -2.64
N LEU A 8 -12.85 -5.73 -2.22
CA LEU A 8 -13.22 -5.37 -0.84
C LEU A 8 -14.61 -5.87 -0.46
N VAL A 9 -15.62 -5.71 -1.34
CA VAL A 9 -16.97 -6.20 -1.10
C VAL A 9 -16.97 -7.72 -0.93
N ILE A 10 -16.24 -8.44 -1.77
CA ILE A 10 -16.11 -9.90 -1.69
C ILE A 10 -15.45 -10.32 -0.38
N LEU A 11 -14.34 -9.68 0.00
CA LEU A 11 -13.62 -9.97 1.25
C LEU A 11 -14.45 -9.64 2.48
N TYR A 12 -15.19 -8.54 2.46
CA TYR A 12 -16.10 -8.17 3.54
C TYR A 12 -17.23 -9.18 3.71
N LEU A 13 -17.88 -9.58 2.61
CA LEU A 13 -18.93 -10.60 2.64
C LEU A 13 -18.41 -11.94 3.19
N TYR A 14 -17.22 -12.36 2.76
CA TYR A 14 -16.57 -13.56 3.29
C TYR A 14 -16.29 -13.44 4.81
N ALA A 15 -15.71 -12.32 5.25
CA ALA A 15 -15.45 -12.10 6.67
C ALA A 15 -16.74 -12.08 7.50
N TRP A 16 -17.79 -11.40 7.02
CA TRP A 16 -19.08 -11.35 7.70
C TRP A 16 -19.78 -12.71 7.80
N LEU A 17 -19.68 -13.56 6.76
CA LEU A 17 -20.28 -14.89 6.73
C LEU A 17 -19.53 -15.93 7.57
N PHE A 18 -18.19 -15.87 7.60
CA PHE A 18 -17.35 -16.96 8.10
C PHE A 18 -16.47 -16.59 9.30
N LYS A 19 -16.36 -15.31 9.65
CA LYS A 19 -15.62 -14.85 10.83
C LYS A 19 -16.56 -14.06 11.75
N ASP A 20 -16.63 -14.43 13.02
CA ASP A 20 -17.26 -13.66 14.12
C ASP A 20 -16.48 -12.35 14.44
N THR A 21 -15.92 -11.70 13.43
CA THR A 21 -15.13 -10.47 13.59
C THR A 21 -16.00 -9.28 13.19
N ASN A 22 -16.24 -8.39 14.14
CA ASN A 22 -17.03 -7.17 13.95
C ASN A 22 -16.21 -6.16 13.12
N LEU A 23 -16.20 -6.36 11.81
CA LEU A 23 -15.31 -5.67 10.88
C LEU A 23 -15.94 -4.33 10.47
N SER A 24 -15.26 -3.22 10.75
CA SER A 24 -15.74 -1.89 10.40
C SER A 24 -15.56 -1.64 8.90
N PHE A 25 -16.65 -1.74 8.14
CA PHE A 25 -16.66 -1.55 6.70
C PHE A 25 -16.09 -0.18 6.28
N LEU A 26 -16.47 0.89 7.00
CA LEU A 26 -16.02 2.25 6.68
C LEU A 26 -14.51 2.42 6.88
N VAL A 27 -13.97 1.86 7.97
CA VAL A 27 -12.53 1.90 8.25
C VAL A 27 -11.77 1.08 7.21
N LEU A 28 -12.28 -0.11 6.86
CA LEU A 28 -11.67 -0.94 5.82
C LEU A 28 -11.67 -0.23 4.45
N LEU A 29 -12.78 0.40 4.09
CA LEU A 29 -12.91 1.13 2.82
C LEU A 29 -11.93 2.30 2.76
N ALA A 30 -11.86 3.12 3.81
CA ALA A 30 -10.91 4.22 3.88
C ALA A 30 -9.45 3.74 3.79
N ALA A 31 -9.12 2.67 4.51
CA ALA A 31 -7.80 2.05 4.45
C ALA A 31 -7.46 1.59 3.02
N VAL A 32 -8.35 0.85 2.36
CA VAL A 32 -8.11 0.33 1.01
C VAL A 32 -7.98 1.46 -0.02
N ILE A 33 -8.79 2.51 0.07
CA ILE A 33 -8.66 3.68 -0.83
C ILE A 33 -7.28 4.33 -0.66
N LEU A 34 -6.87 4.59 0.58
CA LEU A 34 -5.58 5.25 0.87
C LEU A 34 -4.40 4.38 0.41
N ILE A 35 -4.41 3.09 0.75
CA ILE A 35 -3.36 2.13 0.39
C ILE A 35 -3.28 1.98 -1.14
N ALA A 36 -4.42 1.87 -1.82
CA ALA A 36 -4.48 1.76 -3.27
C ALA A 36 -3.98 3.03 -3.96
N LEU A 37 -4.35 4.21 -3.45
CA LEU A 37 -3.86 5.49 -3.97
C LEU A 37 -2.34 5.56 -3.86
N PHE A 38 -1.78 5.28 -2.68
CA PHE A 38 -0.33 5.28 -2.46
C PHE A 38 0.41 4.36 -3.44
N HIS A 39 0.01 3.08 -3.52
CA HIS A 39 0.68 2.10 -4.37
C HIS A 39 0.47 2.36 -5.86
N SER A 40 -0.64 2.99 -6.25
CA SER A 40 -0.86 3.43 -7.64
C SER A 40 0.14 4.53 -8.03
N MET A 41 0.45 5.47 -7.12
CA MET A 41 1.46 6.50 -7.39
C MET A 41 2.87 5.90 -7.52
N VAL A 42 3.22 4.92 -6.70
CA VAL A 42 4.46 4.14 -6.88
C VAL A 42 4.47 3.45 -8.25
N GLY A 43 3.35 2.81 -8.62
CA GLY A 43 3.18 2.17 -9.92
C GLY A 43 3.41 3.14 -11.09
N PHE A 44 2.84 4.35 -11.04
CA PHE A 44 3.08 5.37 -12.06
C PHE A 44 4.56 5.74 -12.19
N LEU A 45 5.28 5.93 -11.08
CA LEU A 45 6.71 6.24 -11.13
C LEU A 45 7.55 5.10 -11.72
N LEU A 46 7.18 3.84 -11.47
CA LEU A 46 7.82 2.68 -12.08
C LEU A 46 7.58 2.67 -13.60
N VAL A 47 6.34 2.92 -14.04
CA VAL A 47 5.98 3.02 -15.45
C VAL A 47 6.74 4.14 -16.15
N TYR A 48 6.83 5.33 -15.54
CA TYR A 48 7.51 6.47 -16.15
C TYR A 48 8.99 6.22 -16.43
N ARG A 49 9.64 5.40 -15.61
CA ARG A 49 11.05 5.06 -15.76
C ARG A 49 11.28 3.87 -16.70
N ALA A 50 10.32 2.95 -16.79
CA ALA A 50 10.49 1.72 -17.55
C ALA A 50 10.60 1.98 -19.06
N LYS A 51 11.50 1.24 -19.73
CA LYS A 51 11.64 1.24 -21.19
C LYS A 51 10.74 0.20 -21.87
N GLY A 52 10.19 -0.73 -21.10
CA GLY A 52 9.29 -1.77 -21.60
C GLY A 52 8.67 -2.56 -20.45
N PHE A 53 7.72 -3.43 -20.79
CA PHE A 53 6.95 -4.20 -19.83
C PHE A 53 7.83 -5.02 -18.86
N THR A 54 8.89 -5.66 -19.36
CA THR A 54 9.79 -6.48 -18.53
C THR A 54 10.48 -5.65 -17.45
N GLU A 55 10.94 -4.43 -17.78
CA GLU A 55 11.61 -3.55 -16.80
C GLU A 55 10.62 -3.04 -15.75
N MET A 56 9.39 -2.72 -16.16
CA MET A 56 8.30 -2.36 -15.24
C MET A 56 8.00 -3.53 -14.27
N LEU A 57 7.89 -4.75 -14.80
CA LEU A 57 7.62 -5.94 -13.99
C LEU A 57 8.76 -6.22 -13.01
N MET A 58 10.02 -6.13 -13.46
CA MET A 58 11.19 -6.27 -12.59
C MET A 58 11.21 -5.21 -11.48
N GLY A 59 10.83 -3.96 -11.81
CA GLY A 59 10.70 -2.89 -10.83
C GLY A 59 9.63 -3.17 -9.77
N LEU A 60 8.47 -3.70 -10.19
CA LEU A 60 7.39 -4.10 -9.28
C LEU A 60 7.81 -5.27 -8.37
N LEU A 61 8.51 -6.26 -8.92
CA LEU A 61 9.03 -7.39 -8.13
C LEU A 61 10.06 -6.91 -7.11
N ALA A 62 11.01 -6.06 -7.52
CA ALA A 62 12.00 -5.48 -6.61
C ALA A 62 11.34 -4.65 -5.51
N TYR A 63 10.35 -3.82 -5.85
CA TYR A 63 9.53 -3.09 -4.87
C TYR A 63 8.88 -4.05 -3.86
N SER A 64 8.29 -5.15 -4.34
CA SER A 64 7.66 -6.15 -3.47
C SER A 64 8.67 -6.81 -2.54
N PHE A 65 9.84 -7.21 -3.04
CA PHE A 65 10.92 -7.79 -2.23
C PHE A 65 11.44 -6.86 -1.14
N ILE A 66 11.52 -5.56 -1.41
CA ILE A 66 12.06 -4.58 -0.47
C ILE A 66 11.01 -4.16 0.56
N PHE A 67 9.76 -3.96 0.13
CA PHE A 67 8.74 -3.34 0.98
C PHE A 67 7.74 -4.35 1.52
N ILE A 68 7.34 -5.38 0.77
CA ILE A 68 6.28 -6.31 1.19
C ILE A 68 6.84 -7.46 2.02
N PHE A 69 7.83 -8.18 1.47
CA PHE A 69 8.33 -9.40 2.10
C PHE A 69 8.88 -9.21 3.52
N PRO A 70 9.67 -8.17 3.84
CA PRO A 70 10.17 -7.98 5.20
C PRO A 70 9.03 -7.80 6.23
N VAL A 71 7.95 -7.12 5.84
CA VAL A 71 6.77 -6.93 6.69
C VAL A 71 6.02 -8.24 6.88
N ILE A 72 5.86 -9.04 5.81
CA ILE A 72 5.23 -10.36 5.92
C ILE A 72 6.05 -11.27 6.83
N PHE A 73 7.37 -11.34 6.63
CA PHE A 73 8.25 -12.22 7.41
C PHE A 73 8.24 -11.89 8.90
N GLU A 74 8.19 -10.62 9.28
CA GLU A 74 7.99 -10.25 10.69
C GLU A 74 6.57 -10.60 11.17
N HIS A 75 5.55 -10.35 10.35
CA HIS A 75 4.16 -10.60 10.73
C HIS A 75 3.87 -12.08 10.98
N VAL A 76 4.49 -12.99 10.22
CA VAL A 76 4.37 -14.45 10.41
C VAL A 76 5.37 -15.00 11.44
N GLY A 77 6.21 -14.15 12.04
CA GLY A 77 7.16 -14.52 13.09
C GLY A 77 8.46 -15.17 12.59
N LEU A 78 8.75 -15.15 11.28
CA LEU A 78 10.00 -15.69 10.71
C LEU A 78 11.23 -14.81 11.01
N VAL A 79 11.02 -13.48 11.14
CA VAL A 79 12.07 -12.53 11.51
C VAL A 79 11.62 -11.78 12.76
N GLN A 80 12.44 -11.81 13.81
CA GLN A 80 12.10 -11.20 15.10
C GLN A 80 13.29 -10.38 15.63
N GLY A 81 12.98 -9.27 16.31
CA GLY A 81 13.98 -8.41 16.94
C GLY A 81 13.50 -6.96 17.04
N GLY A 82 13.85 -6.29 18.15
CA GLY A 82 13.41 -4.91 18.40
C GLY A 82 13.82 -3.94 17.30
N LEU A 83 15.08 -4.00 16.84
CA LEU A 83 15.60 -3.15 15.76
C LEU A 83 14.88 -3.37 14.43
N VAL A 84 14.60 -4.64 14.08
CA VAL A 84 13.87 -4.98 12.85
C VAL A 84 12.47 -4.35 12.89
N ARG A 85 11.77 -4.48 14.02
CA ARG A 85 10.43 -3.90 14.19
C ARG A 85 10.43 -2.39 13.94
N TYR A 86 11.39 -1.65 14.51
CA TYR A 86 11.50 -0.20 14.29
C TYR A 86 11.78 0.17 12.84
N ILE A 87 12.66 -0.56 12.15
CA ILE A 87 12.96 -0.32 10.72
C ILE A 87 11.71 -0.57 9.87
N LEU A 88 10.94 -1.62 10.17
CA LEU A 88 9.74 -1.95 9.41
C LEU A 88 8.64 -0.88 9.52
N TYR A 89 8.59 -0.09 10.60
CA TYR A 89 7.66 1.04 10.70
C TYR A 89 7.93 2.15 9.66
N LEU A 90 9.14 2.22 9.09
CA LEU A 90 9.43 3.13 7.98
C LEU A 90 8.86 2.61 6.65
N LEU A 91 8.48 1.34 6.56
CA LEU A 91 7.95 0.78 5.31
C LEU A 91 6.45 1.12 5.17
N PRO A 92 6.00 1.66 4.02
CA PRO A 92 4.60 2.01 3.78
C PRO A 92 3.66 0.80 3.84
N THR A 93 4.19 -0.39 3.58
CA THR A 93 3.50 -1.68 3.69
C THR A 93 3.19 -2.06 5.14
N ARG A 94 4.02 -1.67 6.13
CA ARG A 94 3.70 -1.85 7.55
C ARG A 94 2.53 -0.96 7.95
N ALA A 95 2.54 0.30 7.54
CA ALA A 95 1.41 1.21 7.74
C ALA A 95 0.13 0.68 7.06
N SER A 96 0.25 0.10 5.86
CA SER A 96 -0.88 -0.52 5.16
C SER A 96 -1.48 -1.68 5.97
N LEU A 97 -0.64 -2.54 6.56
CA LEU A 97 -1.07 -3.65 7.40
C LEU A 97 -1.77 -3.17 8.68
N VAL A 98 -1.22 -2.13 9.34
CA VAL A 98 -1.83 -1.50 10.51
C VAL A 98 -3.25 -1.00 10.19
N LEU A 99 -3.44 -0.31 9.07
CA LEU A 99 -4.74 0.23 8.67
C LEU A 99 -5.76 -0.87 8.32
N ILE A 100 -5.33 -1.97 7.70
CA ILE A 100 -6.22 -3.12 7.43
C ILE A 100 -6.63 -3.80 8.74
N ASN A 101 -5.68 -4.03 9.65
CA ASN A 101 -5.95 -4.67 10.94
C ASN A 101 -6.82 -3.80 11.86
N ALA A 102 -6.72 -2.47 11.73
CA ALA A 102 -7.59 -1.53 12.44
C ALA A 102 -9.08 -1.76 12.12
N ALA A 103 -9.41 -2.17 10.90
CA ALA A 103 -10.79 -2.47 10.52
C ALA A 103 -11.36 -3.69 11.27
N ALA A 104 -10.51 -4.60 11.74
CA ALA A 104 -10.91 -5.73 12.57
C ALA A 104 -10.92 -5.42 14.08
N GLY A 105 -10.66 -4.17 14.48
CA GLY A 105 -10.69 -3.72 15.88
C GLY A 105 -9.44 -4.10 16.70
N GLY A 106 -8.40 -4.64 16.07
CA GLY A 106 -7.22 -5.17 16.76
C GLY A 106 -6.06 -4.20 16.98
N MET A 107 -6.22 -2.90 16.70
CA MET A 107 -5.12 -1.92 16.72
C MET A 107 -5.42 -0.71 17.60
N GLU A 108 -4.40 -0.19 18.29
CA GLU A 108 -4.52 1.02 19.08
C GLU A 108 -4.75 2.26 18.21
N THR A 109 -5.61 3.18 18.67
CA THR A 109 -5.98 4.38 17.91
C THR A 109 -4.78 5.26 17.53
N SER A 110 -3.77 5.34 18.40
CA SER A 110 -2.52 6.07 18.17
C SER A 110 -1.73 5.48 17.00
N GLU A 111 -1.59 4.16 16.93
CA GLU A 111 -0.89 3.47 15.84
C GLU A 111 -1.62 3.65 14.51
N VAL A 112 -2.95 3.57 14.53
CA VAL A 112 -3.80 3.77 13.35
C VAL A 112 -3.66 5.20 12.81
N LEU A 113 -3.72 6.20 13.71
CA LEU A 113 -3.57 7.60 13.33
C LEU A 113 -2.19 7.89 12.74
N LEU A 114 -1.12 7.38 13.37
CA LEU A 114 0.24 7.53 12.86
C LEU A 114 0.40 6.88 11.48
N ALA A 115 -0.11 5.66 11.29
CA ALA A 115 -0.07 4.96 10.00
C ALA A 115 -0.84 5.71 8.91
N ALA A 116 -2.01 6.26 9.23
CA ALA A 116 -2.82 7.04 8.31
C ALA A 116 -2.12 8.34 7.89
N VAL A 117 -1.64 9.12 8.87
CA VAL A 117 -0.92 10.38 8.61
C VAL A 117 0.34 10.12 7.79
N TYR A 118 1.10 9.07 8.14
CA TYR A 118 2.29 8.67 7.40
C TYR A 118 1.98 8.36 5.93
N LEU A 119 0.98 7.51 5.66
CA LEU A 119 0.60 7.16 4.29
C LEU A 119 0.03 8.35 3.51
N VAL A 120 -0.74 9.24 4.14
CA VAL A 120 -1.24 10.47 3.51
C VAL A 120 -0.08 11.38 3.12
N ALA A 121 0.85 11.64 4.04
CA ALA A 121 2.02 12.47 3.78
C ALA A 121 2.87 11.90 2.64
N LEU A 122 3.15 10.60 2.67
CA LEU A 122 3.94 9.93 1.64
C LEU A 122 3.22 9.91 0.29
N SER A 123 1.90 9.73 0.29
CA SER A 123 1.07 9.83 -0.92
C SER A 123 1.12 11.23 -1.53
N ALA A 124 1.06 12.29 -0.71
CA ALA A 124 1.16 13.67 -1.20
C ALA A 124 2.53 13.97 -1.82
N VAL A 125 3.61 13.48 -1.19
CA VAL A 125 4.97 13.57 -1.74
C VAL A 125 5.07 12.83 -3.08
N LEU A 126 4.57 11.59 -3.15
CA LEU A 126 4.57 10.82 -4.40
C LEU A 126 3.74 11.50 -5.49
N LEU A 127 2.57 12.04 -5.15
CA LEU A 127 1.73 12.77 -6.09
C LEU A 127 2.48 13.94 -6.72
N HIS A 128 3.23 14.71 -5.91
CA HIS A 128 4.09 15.78 -6.44
C HIS A 128 5.10 15.26 -7.48
N PHE A 129 5.77 14.15 -7.20
CA PHE A 129 6.72 13.54 -8.14
C PHE A 129 6.05 12.98 -9.39
N VAL A 130 4.89 12.35 -9.25
CA VAL A 130 4.10 11.82 -10.36
C VAL A 130 3.72 12.97 -11.30
N LEU A 131 3.14 14.05 -10.76
CA LEU A 131 2.74 15.21 -11.57
C LEU A 131 3.93 15.87 -12.27
N LYS A 132 5.07 15.99 -11.57
CA LYS A 132 6.28 16.58 -12.15
C LYS A 132 6.83 15.75 -13.32
N LYS A 133 6.83 14.42 -13.21
CA LYS A 133 7.37 13.51 -14.22
C LYS A 133 6.39 13.15 -15.32
N PHE A 134 5.11 13.44 -15.14
CA PHE A 134 4.07 13.10 -16.10
C PHE A 134 4.32 13.74 -17.47
N ASN A 135 4.74 15.01 -17.51
CA ASN A 135 5.01 15.70 -18.78
C ASN A 135 6.19 15.06 -19.54
N GLU A 136 7.27 14.70 -18.85
CA GLU A 136 8.42 14.02 -19.45
C GLU A 136 8.02 12.65 -20.01
N PHE A 137 7.21 11.90 -19.26
CA PHE A 137 6.67 10.62 -19.69
C PHE A 137 5.75 10.77 -20.91
N ALA A 138 4.85 11.76 -20.89
CA ALA A 138 3.93 12.02 -21.99
C ALA A 138 4.67 12.36 -23.28
N LEU A 139 5.71 13.19 -23.22
CA LEU A 139 6.56 13.50 -24.37
C LEU A 139 7.23 12.24 -24.91
N LYS A 140 7.89 11.46 -24.04
CA LYS A 140 8.57 10.21 -24.40
C LYS A 140 7.65 9.22 -25.13
N GLU A 141 6.42 9.04 -24.66
CA GLU A 141 5.47 8.07 -25.25
C GLU A 141 4.69 8.66 -26.44
N SER A 142 4.60 9.99 -26.56
CA SER A 142 3.91 10.65 -27.68
C SER A 142 4.71 10.65 -28.99
N GLY A 143 6.00 10.30 -28.94
CA GLY A 143 6.87 10.22 -30.11
C GLY A 143 7.24 11.58 -30.74
N VAL A 144 7.06 12.67 -29.98
CA VAL A 144 7.41 14.06 -30.37
C VAL A 144 8.68 14.51 -29.66
#